data_AF-A0A9Q1E425-F1
#
_entry.id   AF-A0A9Q1E425-F1
#
_cell.length_a   1.000
_cell.length_b   1.000
_cell.length_c   1.000
_cell.angle_alpha   90.00
_cell.angle_beta   90.00
_cell.angle_gamma   90.00
#
_symmetry.space_group_name_H-M   'P 1'
#
loop_
_entity.id
_entity.type
_entity.pdbx_description
1 polymer ?
#
loop_
_entity_poly.entity_id
_entity_poly.type
_entity_poly.pdbx_seq_one_letter_code
_entity_poly.pdbx_strand_id
1 'polypeptide(L)'
;MRAMIFTNAHLLLLIVCMALAQDCSQPCSCPSEAAPCAVGSSLVLDGCGCCRVCARQAGEPCSLWEPCDHHKQLYCHYPPERPPPERPPRPPE
;
A
#
# COMPACT_ATOMS: atom_id res chain seq x y z
N MET A 1 7.75 -28.05 -26.90
CA MET A 1 6.62 -27.09 -26.98
C MET A 1 5.86 -26.95 -25.67
N ARG A 2 5.26 -28.02 -25.12
CA ARG A 2 4.52 -27.96 -23.83
C ARG A 2 5.37 -27.46 -22.64
N ALA A 3 6.59 -27.99 -22.48
CA ALA A 3 7.50 -27.58 -21.40
C ALA A 3 7.90 -26.09 -21.47
N MET A 4 8.09 -25.54 -22.68
CA MET A 4 8.42 -24.12 -22.88
C MET A 4 7.23 -23.20 -22.55
N ILE A 5 6.00 -23.65 -22.80
CA ILE A 5 4.78 -22.93 -22.42
C ILE A 5 4.64 -22.92 -20.89
N PHE A 6 4.91 -24.04 -20.22
CA PHE A 6 4.89 -24.11 -18.75
C PHE A 6 5.94 -23.19 -18.12
N THR A 7 7.18 -23.15 -18.64
CA THR A 7 8.21 -22.23 -18.14
C THR A 7 7.85 -20.77 -18.37
N ASN A 8 7.28 -20.44 -19.54
CA ASN A 8 6.85 -19.07 -19.85
C ASN A 8 5.67 -18.64 -18.98
N ALA A 9 4.71 -19.52 -18.71
CA ALA A 9 3.58 -19.24 -17.82
C ALA A 9 4.05 -19.05 -16.37
N HIS A 10 4.99 -19.88 -15.89
CA HIS A 10 5.57 -19.72 -14.56
C HIS A 10 6.35 -18.42 -14.44
N LEU A 11 7.17 -18.09 -15.44
CA LEU A 11 7.93 -16.85 -15.48
C LEU A 11 7.01 -15.63 -15.50
N LEU A 12 5.94 -15.67 -16.32
CA LEU A 12 4.94 -14.62 -16.38
C LEU A 12 4.20 -14.45 -15.05
N LEU A 13 3.80 -15.56 -14.41
CA LEU A 13 3.17 -15.54 -13.08
C LEU A 13 4.09 -14.91 -12.03
N LEU A 14 5.37 -15.27 -12.01
CA LEU A 14 6.36 -14.68 -11.11
C LEU A 14 6.50 -13.17 -11.34
N ILE A 15 6.59 -12.73 -12.60
CA ILE A 15 6.68 -11.30 -12.93
C ILE A 15 5.45 -10.53 -12.47
N VAL A 16 4.24 -11.07 -12.69
CA VAL A 16 2.99 -10.44 -12.25
C VAL A 16 2.91 -10.39 -10.72
N CYS A 17 3.30 -11.46 -10.02
CA CYS A 17 3.34 -11.44 -8.55
C CYS A 17 4.28 -10.36 -8.01
N MET A 18 5.45 -10.18 -8.63
CA MET A 18 6.38 -9.12 -8.22
C MET A 18 5.86 -7.72 -8.57
N ALA A 19 5.13 -7.55 -9.67
CA ALA A 19 4.54 -6.26 -10.06
C ALA A 19 3.29 -5.87 -9.24
N LEU A 20 2.57 -6.85 -8.68
CA LEU A 20 1.42 -6.63 -7.80
C LEU A 20 1.81 -6.51 -6.32
N ALA A 21 3.05 -6.86 -5.97
CA ALA A 21 3.57 -6.59 -4.64
C ALA A 21 3.63 -5.06 -4.46
N GLN A 22 3.04 -4.56 -3.39
CA GLN A 22 3.20 -3.15 -3.03
C GLN A 22 4.68 -2.85 -2.84
N ASP A 23 5.14 -1.70 -3.36
CA ASP A 23 6.54 -1.33 -3.52
C ASP A 23 7.20 -1.03 -2.15
N CYS A 24 7.38 -2.07 -1.34
CA CYS A 24 8.13 -2.00 -0.09
C CYS A 24 9.61 -2.15 -0.43
N SER A 25 10.37 -1.05 -0.34
CA SER A 25 11.82 -1.09 -0.57
C SER A 25 12.50 -2.06 0.41
N GLN A 26 13.13 -3.10 -0.14
CA GLN A 26 13.97 -4.05 0.60
C GLN A 26 15.38 -4.00 0.00
N PRO A 27 16.45 -3.82 0.81
CA PRO A 27 16.44 -3.62 2.26
C PRO A 27 15.87 -2.26 2.66
N CYS A 28 15.26 -2.17 3.84
CA CYS A 28 14.63 -0.93 4.28
C CYS A 28 15.65 0.16 4.57
N SER A 29 15.37 1.36 4.08
CA SER A 29 16.21 2.54 4.27
C SER A 29 15.56 3.50 5.27
N CYS A 30 15.57 3.10 6.55
CA CYS A 30 14.96 3.89 7.62
C CYS A 30 15.92 4.96 8.16
N PRO A 31 15.42 6.14 8.56
CA PRO A 31 16.23 7.11 9.30
C PRO A 31 16.74 6.47 10.61
N SER A 32 18.01 6.69 10.93
CA SER A 32 18.68 6.06 12.08
C SER A 32 18.12 6.52 13.44
N GLU A 33 17.58 7.74 13.50
CA GLU A 33 16.79 8.23 14.63
C GLU A 33 15.42 8.69 14.12
N ALA A 34 14.36 8.04 14.60
CA ALA A 34 13.03 8.62 14.48
C ALA A 34 12.97 9.83 15.42
N ALA A 35 12.84 11.04 14.86
CA ALA A 35 12.62 12.24 15.66
C ALA A 35 11.43 12.00 16.62
N PRO A 36 11.48 12.54 17.85
CA PRO A 36 10.38 12.42 18.78
C PRO A 36 9.11 12.99 18.15
N CYS A 37 8.04 12.21 18.18
CA CYS A 37 6.77 12.60 17.59
C CYS A 37 6.12 13.75 18.38
N ALA A 38 5.31 14.56 17.70
CA ALA A 38 4.59 15.66 18.32
C ALA A 38 3.69 15.15 19.46
N VAL A 39 3.43 16.02 20.44
CA VAL A 39 2.58 15.68 21.59
C VAL A 39 1.23 15.15 21.11
N GLY A 40 0.86 13.98 21.61
CA GLY A 40 -0.39 13.33 21.24
C GLY A 40 -0.31 12.40 20.03
N SER A 41 0.82 12.34 19.31
CA SER A 41 1.06 11.36 18.25
C SER A 41 1.94 10.20 18.73
N SER A 42 1.57 8.99 18.33
CA SER A 42 2.29 7.77 18.69
C SER A 42 3.34 7.40 17.65
N LEU A 43 4.37 6.69 18.07
CA LEU A 43 5.31 6.05 17.15
C LEU A 43 4.74 4.69 16.71
N VAL A 44 4.56 4.50 15.41
CA VAL A 44 3.98 3.28 14.79
C VAL A 44 4.89 2.76 13.69
N LEU A 45 4.68 1.51 13.26
CA LEU A 45 5.33 1.01 12.05
C LEU A 45 4.60 1.55 10.82
N ASP A 46 5.35 1.80 9.74
CA ASP A 46 4.77 2.00 8.41
C ASP A 46 3.94 0.79 7.96
N GLY A 47 3.16 0.95 6.89
CA GLY A 47 2.32 -0.10 6.31
C GLY A 47 3.11 -1.25 5.67
N CYS A 48 4.42 -1.09 5.48
CA CYS A 48 5.34 -2.16 5.10
C CYS A 48 5.89 -2.94 6.32
N GLY A 49 5.63 -2.47 7.54
CA GLY A 49 6.14 -3.06 8.78
C GLY A 49 7.62 -2.82 9.03
N CYS A 50 8.25 -1.83 8.37
CA CYS A 50 9.70 -1.69 8.38
C CYS A 50 10.23 -0.51 9.19
N CYS A 51 9.80 0.71 8.89
CA CYS A 51 10.28 1.90 9.59
C CYS A 51 9.33 2.34 10.69
N ARG A 52 9.89 2.82 11.81
CA ARG A 52 9.11 3.51 12.85
C ARG A 52 8.91 4.96 12.44
N VAL A 53 7.65 5.36 12.34
CA VAL A 53 7.21 6.68 11.88
C VAL A 53 6.20 7.27 12.85
N CYS A 54 6.03 8.59 12.82
CA CYS A 54 5.01 9.25 13.62
C CYS A 54 3.63 9.03 13.00
N ALA A 55 2.69 8.58 13.82
CA ALA A 55 1.35 8.27 13.38
C ALA A 55 0.55 9.54 13.06
N ARG A 56 -0.13 9.51 11.91
CA ARG A 56 -1.05 10.56 11.50
C ARG A 56 -2.29 10.60 12.39
N GLN A 57 -2.74 11.82 12.70
CA GLN A 57 -3.89 12.08 13.56
C GLN A 57 -5.16 12.37 12.74
N ALA A 58 -6.29 12.53 13.43
CA ALA A 58 -7.57 12.78 12.76
C ALA A 58 -7.53 14.09 11.94
N GLY A 59 -7.93 14.00 10.67
CA GLY A 59 -7.92 15.13 9.74
C GLY A 59 -6.59 15.36 9.03
N GLU A 60 -5.53 14.63 9.38
CA GLU A 60 -4.28 14.66 8.63
C GLU A 60 -4.35 13.74 7.40
N PRO A 61 -3.67 14.11 6.29
CA PRO A 61 -3.48 13.18 5.20
C PRO A 61 -2.65 11.98 5.67
N CYS A 62 -2.98 10.79 5.18
CA CYS A 62 -2.33 9.56 5.58
C CYS A 62 -2.08 8.66 4.37
N SER A 63 -1.06 7.81 4.48
CA SER A 63 -0.59 6.94 3.40
C SER A 63 -0.07 5.62 3.97
N LEU A 64 0.33 4.69 3.10
CA LEU A 64 0.98 3.46 3.53
C LEU A 64 2.26 3.75 4.33
N TRP A 65 3.02 4.78 3.94
CA TRP A 65 4.27 5.18 4.59
C TRP A 65 4.06 6.04 5.84
N GLU A 66 2.89 6.68 5.94
CA GLU A 66 2.51 7.59 7.01
C GLU A 66 1.13 7.19 7.57
N PRO A 67 1.06 6.06 8.28
CA PRO A 67 -0.20 5.48 8.72
C PRO A 67 -0.81 6.22 9.92
N CYS A 68 -2.10 6.01 10.14
CA CYS A 68 -2.83 6.55 11.27
C CYS A 68 -2.52 5.84 12.60
N ASP A 69 -2.81 6.53 13.71
CA ASP A 69 -2.65 5.99 15.06
C ASP A 69 -3.74 4.96 15.42
N HIS A 70 -3.43 3.69 15.20
CA HIS A 70 -4.32 2.58 15.52
C HIS A 70 -4.56 2.42 17.03
N HIS A 71 -3.66 2.89 17.90
CA HIS A 71 -3.91 2.91 19.35
C HIS A 71 -5.06 3.86 19.72
N LYS A 72 -5.35 4.84 18.85
CA LYS A 72 -6.47 5.78 18.98
C LYS A 72 -7.66 5.43 18.10
N GLN A 73 -7.70 4.23 17.53
CA GLN A 73 -8.76 3.80 16.61
C GLN A 73 -8.87 4.69 15.35
N LEU A 74 -7.75 5.26 14.90
CA LEU A 74 -7.69 6.03 13.65
C LEU A 74 -7.28 5.13 12.49
N TYR A 75 -8.00 5.22 11.38
CA TYR A 75 -7.74 4.44 10.16
C TYR A 75 -7.80 5.35 8.94
N CYS A 76 -6.94 5.09 7.95
CA CYS A 76 -7.00 5.77 6.67
C CYS A 76 -8.27 5.37 5.92
N HIS A 77 -9.03 6.36 5.45
CA HIS A 77 -10.09 6.15 4.49
C HIS A 77 -9.54 6.41 3.10
N TYR A 78 -9.16 5.35 2.39
CA TYR A 78 -8.82 5.47 0.98
C TYR A 78 -10.12 5.51 0.18
N PRO A 79 -10.31 6.47 -0.75
CA PRO A 79 -11.43 6.41 -1.65
C PRO A 79 -11.38 5.08 -2.42
N PRO A 80 -12.52 4.44 -2.70
CA PRO A 80 -12.53 3.29 -3.59
C PRO A 80 -11.83 3.68 -4.90
N GLU A 81 -10.96 2.81 -5.42
CA GLU A 81 -10.39 2.99 -6.75
C GLU A 81 -11.52 3.35 -7.70
N ARG A 82 -11.36 4.45 -8.45
CA ARG A 82 -12.40 4.97 -9.34
C ARG A 82 -12.92 3.79 -10.17
N PRO A 83 -14.21 3.42 -10.05
CA PRO A 83 -14.74 2.32 -10.83
C PRO A 83 -14.50 2.62 -12.31
N PRO A 84 -14.19 1.62 -13.14
CA PRO A 84 -14.03 1.82 -14.58
C PRO A 84 -15.27 2.55 -15.11
N PRO A 85 -15.12 3.46 -16.09
CA PRO A 85 -16.23 4.24 -16.61
C PRO A 85 -17.38 3.29 -16.99
N GLU A 86 -18.57 3.55 -16.44
CA GLU A 86 -19.76 2.75 -16.72
C GLU A 86 -20.00 2.72 -18.23
N ARG A 87 -20.14 1.51 -18.79
CA ARG A 87 -20.48 1.35 -20.20
C ARG A 87 -21.88 1.93 -20.41
N PRO A 88 -22.10 2.78 -21.45
CA PRO A 88 -23.44 3.26 -21.78
C PRO A 88 -24.43 2.10 -21.97
N PRO A 89 -25.72 2.29 -21.63
CA PRO A 89 -26.73 1.27 -21.86
C PRO A 89 -26.79 0.88 -23.34
N ARG A 90 -26.95 -0.42 -23.63
CA ARG A 90 -27.12 -0.89 -25.00
C ARG A 90 -28.44 -0.30 -25.55
N PRO A 91 -28.45 0.26 -26.77
CA PRO A 91 -29.70 0.65 -27.42
C PRO A 91 -30.67 -0.54 -27.48
N PRO A 92 -31.99 -0.32 -27.39
CA PRO A 92 -32.96 -1.38 -27.65
C PRO A 92 -32.80 -1.88 -29.10
N GLU A 93 -32.92 -3.20 -29.28
CA GLU A 93 -32.89 -3.88 -30.59
C GLU A 93 -34.06 -3.48 -31.49
#